data_AF-A0AAD6KEN3-F1
#
_entry.id   AF-A0AAD6KEN3-F1
#
_cell.length_a   1.000
_cell.length_b   1.000
_cell.length_c   1.000
_cell.angle_alpha   90.00
_cell.angle_beta   90.00
_cell.angle_gamma   90.00
#
_symmetry.space_group_name_H-M   'P 1'
#
loop_
_entity.id
_entity.type
_entity.pdbx_description
1 polymer ?
#
loop_
_entity_poly.entity_id
_entity_poly.type
_entity_poly.pdbx_seq_one_letter_code
_entity_poly.pdbx_strand_id
1 'polypeptide(L)'
;MATKDFIVSHPLVTWQTGQDMEEWFQLVIVCYPLSAMNDTKSLKLVREISPEERILILDVFRKQRLGVSALVASNQLPLFRILLSKLMVLSVGYCWTEFTEEDWEFFFSNLRSWIQSAVVIMEEVTENVNDLITNSSTSENFDVLKNLEKIVLIPDPYPITVAINALASFSLFCAILELQQPADDTPLITERWDSTRDRILEGILRLFFCTGIAESIASSYSVEAASIVAATRFNNPYFWELVASNVVKSSQHARDRAVKSVEFWGLSKGPISSLYAILFSSTPFPPLQFATYVILSTAPISQLAILEEDATCSLDGETSGDRNSGDLELSSERNIHLKEELSLMIEKLPDEAFEVDLISQERVNVFLAWSLLLSHLWSLSSSSSAREQLVQYVQDSANSLILDCLFQHIPLELCLAHNLKKKDLELPADISEAASAVKTAITTGSLLFSIETLWPIEPKKMTSLAGALFGLMLRILPAYVRGWFTDLRDRNTSSLIESFTRTWCSPPLIVNELSQIKKANFADENFSVSVSKSANEVVATYMKDETGMDLVIRLPPSYPLRPVDVECMRSLGISEVKQRKWLMSMMLFVRNQNGALAEAIQTWKSNFDKEFRRCRGVPDML
;
A
#
# COMPACT_ATOMS: atom_id res chain seq x y z
N MET A 1 23.53 7.63 47.38
CA MET A 1 24.18 6.33 47.69
C MET A 1 23.23 5.44 48.48
N ALA A 2 22.74 5.87 49.67
CA ALA A 2 21.70 5.12 50.42
C ALA A 2 20.36 4.87 49.68
N THR A 3 20.04 5.69 48.68
CA THR A 3 18.82 5.61 47.84
C THR A 3 18.96 4.71 46.60
N LYS A 4 20.20 4.48 46.12
CA LYS A 4 20.48 3.51 45.04
C LYS A 4 20.19 2.08 45.53
N ASP A 5 20.52 1.81 46.79
CA ASP A 5 20.32 0.49 47.42
C ASP A 5 18.84 0.19 47.73
N PHE A 6 17.96 1.20 47.85
CA PHE A 6 16.56 0.98 48.22
C PHE A 6 15.67 0.59 47.02
N ILE A 7 15.81 1.27 45.87
CA ILE A 7 15.10 0.89 44.61
C ILE A 7 15.58 -0.48 44.12
N VAL A 8 16.86 -0.79 44.33
CA VAL A 8 17.45 -2.08 44.01
C VAL A 8 16.94 -3.16 44.98
N SER A 9 16.61 -2.87 46.23
CA SER A 9 16.32 -3.93 47.23
C SER A 9 14.88 -4.46 47.25
N HIS A 10 13.89 -3.80 46.64
CA HIS A 10 12.47 -4.19 46.78
C HIS A 10 11.72 -4.25 45.43
N PRO A 11 10.96 -5.32 45.13
CA PRO A 11 10.09 -5.40 43.95
C PRO A 11 9.08 -4.24 43.93
N LEU A 12 8.72 -3.74 42.74
CA LEU A 12 7.70 -2.67 42.58
C LEU A 12 6.35 -3.09 43.21
N VAL A 13 6.10 -4.40 43.31
CA VAL A 13 4.87 -4.98 43.88
C VAL A 13 4.74 -4.70 45.38
N THR A 14 5.84 -4.47 46.09
CA THR A 14 5.82 -4.22 47.53
C THR A 14 5.68 -2.74 47.89
N TRP A 15 5.45 -1.87 46.90
CA TRP A 15 5.42 -0.41 47.10
C TRP A 15 4.01 0.04 47.51
N GLN A 16 3.90 0.80 48.61
CA GLN A 16 2.64 1.42 49.05
C GLN A 16 2.47 2.80 48.39
N THR A 17 1.25 3.11 47.92
CA THR A 17 0.89 4.43 47.35
C THR A 17 1.09 5.54 48.38
N GLY A 18 1.85 6.59 48.04
CA GLY A 18 2.01 7.81 48.85
C GLY A 18 3.39 8.06 49.46
N GLN A 19 4.39 7.20 49.25
CA GLN A 19 5.79 7.52 49.55
C GLN A 19 6.43 8.18 48.31
N ASP A 20 7.32 9.17 48.49
CA ASP A 20 8.09 9.96 47.50
C ASP A 20 8.77 9.17 46.35
N MET A 21 8.62 7.84 46.34
CA MET A 21 9.16 6.85 45.42
C MET A 21 8.61 6.96 43.98
N GLU A 22 7.40 7.49 43.79
CA GLU A 22 6.87 7.78 42.44
C GLU A 22 7.67 8.90 41.78
N GLU A 23 7.94 9.99 42.51
CA GLU A 23 8.78 11.10 42.05
C GLU A 23 10.20 10.61 41.75
N TRP A 24 10.74 9.71 42.59
CA TRP A 24 12.03 9.09 42.33
C TRP A 24 12.05 8.21 41.07
N PHE A 25 11.02 7.40 40.84
CA PHE A 25 10.95 6.57 39.63
C PHE A 25 10.78 7.43 38.38
N GLN A 26 10.01 8.51 38.44
CA GLN A 26 9.97 9.51 37.36
C GLN A 26 11.36 10.13 37.14
N LEU A 27 12.09 10.46 38.20
CA LEU A 27 13.44 11.02 38.12
C LEU A 27 14.43 10.04 37.46
N VAL A 28 14.32 8.73 37.77
CA VAL A 28 15.07 7.67 37.11
C VAL A 28 14.74 7.61 35.61
N ILE A 29 13.46 7.64 35.22
CA ILE A 29 13.06 7.63 33.80
C ILE A 29 13.62 8.85 33.07
N VAL A 30 13.60 10.04 33.68
CA VAL A 30 14.14 11.28 33.10
C VAL A 30 15.65 11.17 32.85
N CYS A 31 16.37 10.37 33.63
CA CYS A 31 17.81 10.13 33.45
C CYS A 31 18.16 9.22 32.27
N TYR A 32 17.14 8.56 31.67
CA TYR A 32 17.29 7.67 30.52
C TYR A 32 16.35 8.09 29.37
N PRO A 33 16.52 9.30 28.81
CA PRO A 33 15.61 9.82 27.81
C PRO A 33 15.62 8.97 26.53
N LEU A 34 14.43 8.79 25.97
CA LEU A 34 14.20 8.21 24.65
C LEU A 34 13.62 9.31 23.77
N SER A 35 14.24 9.59 22.62
CA SER A 35 13.73 10.58 21.68
C SER A 35 12.94 9.90 20.57
N ALA A 36 11.76 10.43 20.26
CA ALA A 36 11.13 10.23 18.97
C ALA A 36 11.92 11.05 17.93
N MET A 37 12.42 10.41 16.87
CA MET A 37 13.04 11.12 15.76
C MET A 37 11.95 11.83 14.95
N ASN A 38 12.14 13.11 14.62
CA ASN A 38 11.19 13.89 13.83
C ASN A 38 11.05 13.37 12.38
N ASP A 39 12.02 12.59 11.87
CA ASP A 39 12.04 12.10 10.49
C ASP A 39 12.05 10.56 10.36
N THR A 40 12.12 9.81 11.47
CA THR A 40 11.99 8.34 11.46
C THR A 40 11.17 7.86 12.65
N LYS A 41 10.13 7.07 12.36
CA LYS A 41 9.15 6.49 13.29
C LYS A 41 9.74 5.39 14.19
N SER A 42 10.91 5.63 14.77
CA SER A 42 11.63 4.74 15.68
C SER A 42 12.13 5.52 16.89
N LEU A 43 11.92 4.99 18.09
CA LEU A 43 12.50 5.52 19.32
C LEU A 43 14.01 5.30 19.30
N LYS A 44 14.80 6.36 19.49
CA LYS A 44 16.26 6.28 19.60
C LYS A 44 16.71 6.57 21.02
N LEU A 45 17.72 5.81 21.46
CA LEU A 45 18.43 6.05 22.72
C LEU A 45 19.17 7.39 22.61
N VAL A 46 18.89 8.29 23.55
CA VAL A 46 19.48 9.65 23.56
C VAL A 46 20.85 9.65 24.27
N ARG A 47 21.12 8.65 25.09
CA ARG A 47 22.32 8.55 25.92
C ARG A 47 22.92 7.14 25.84
N GLU A 48 24.24 7.04 25.82
CA GLU A 48 24.92 5.77 26.10
C GLU A 48 25.08 5.61 27.62
N ILE A 49 24.71 4.44 28.14
CA ILE A 49 24.75 4.16 29.58
C ILE A 49 25.98 3.34 29.95
N SER A 50 26.49 3.55 31.16
CA SER A 50 27.59 2.77 31.72
C SER A 50 27.17 1.32 32.00
N PRO A 51 28.11 0.36 31.99
CA PRO A 51 27.80 -1.04 32.32
C PRO A 51 27.23 -1.20 33.74
N GLU A 52 27.63 -0.35 34.69
CA GLU A 52 27.08 -0.35 36.06
C GLU A 52 25.60 0.09 36.08
N GLU A 53 25.23 1.09 35.28
CA GLU A 53 23.83 1.52 35.14
C GLU A 53 22.97 0.42 34.50
N ARG A 54 23.52 -0.30 33.52
CA ARG A 54 22.82 -1.40 32.86
C ARG A 54 22.52 -2.55 33.82
N ILE A 55 23.50 -2.94 34.64
CA ILE A 55 23.33 -3.98 35.66
C ILE A 55 22.20 -3.60 36.63
N LEU A 56 22.11 -2.32 37.03
CA LEU A 56 21.06 -1.84 37.93
C LEU A 56 19.66 -1.94 37.29
N ILE A 57 19.50 -1.53 36.04
CA ILE A 57 18.21 -1.62 35.32
C ILE A 57 17.79 -3.09 35.18
N LEU A 58 18.74 -3.95 34.79
CA LEU A 58 18.52 -5.38 34.59
C LEU A 58 18.13 -6.09 35.91
N ASP A 59 18.77 -5.74 37.02
CA ASP A 59 18.46 -6.31 38.34
C ASP A 59 17.07 -5.89 38.82
N VAL A 60 16.69 -4.62 38.64
CA VAL A 60 15.33 -4.14 38.94
C VAL A 60 14.29 -4.88 38.10
N PHE A 61 14.55 -5.08 36.80
CA PHE A 61 13.69 -5.85 35.88
C PHE A 61 13.50 -7.31 36.35
N ARG A 62 14.61 -8.01 36.63
CA ARG A 62 14.57 -9.43 37.05
C ARG A 62 13.90 -9.62 38.41
N LYS A 63 14.04 -8.64 39.31
CA LYS A 63 13.31 -8.63 40.59
C LYS A 63 11.79 -8.54 40.41
N GLN A 64 11.31 -7.84 39.37
CA GLN A 64 9.88 -7.84 39.05
C GLN A 64 9.42 -9.22 38.57
N ARG A 65 10.21 -9.88 37.72
CA ARG A 65 9.90 -11.22 37.21
C ARG A 65 9.73 -12.23 38.35
N LEU A 66 10.62 -12.21 39.34
CA LEU A 66 10.58 -13.13 40.50
C LEU A 66 9.44 -12.80 41.49
N GLY A 67 9.06 -11.53 41.63
CA GLY A 67 8.00 -11.08 42.54
C GLY A 67 6.57 -11.41 42.08
N VAL A 68 6.35 -11.68 40.79
CA VAL A 68 5.02 -11.94 40.21
C VAL A 68 4.45 -13.29 40.63
N SER A 69 5.28 -14.29 40.96
CA SER A 69 4.81 -15.60 41.42
C SER A 69 4.11 -15.56 42.80
N ALA A 70 4.29 -14.49 43.59
CA ALA A 70 3.76 -14.39 44.95
C ALA A 70 2.40 -13.69 45.06
N LEU A 71 1.87 -13.11 43.96
CA LEU A 71 0.72 -12.20 44.03
C LEU A 71 -0.25 -12.28 42.83
N VAL A 72 -0.32 -13.46 42.19
CA VAL A 72 -1.22 -13.77 41.07
C VAL A 72 -2.73 -13.59 41.42
N ALA A 73 -3.09 -13.31 42.68
CA ALA A 73 -4.47 -13.36 43.17
C ALA A 73 -5.10 -12.04 43.68
N SER A 74 -4.42 -10.88 43.69
CA SER A 74 -5.05 -9.65 44.20
C SER A 74 -4.76 -8.44 43.32
N ASN A 75 -5.83 -7.87 42.73
CA ASN A 75 -5.95 -6.53 42.15
C ASN A 75 -4.71 -5.63 42.33
N GLN A 76 -3.73 -5.78 41.44
CA GLN A 76 -2.56 -4.92 41.48
C GLN A 76 -2.96 -3.50 41.08
N LEU A 77 -2.55 -2.51 41.88
CA LEU A 77 -2.92 -1.11 41.70
C LEU A 77 -2.53 -0.61 40.29
N PRO A 78 -3.35 0.26 39.66
CA PRO A 78 -3.07 0.81 38.34
C PRO A 78 -1.63 1.35 38.21
N LEU A 79 -1.19 2.11 39.21
CA LEU A 79 0.12 2.74 39.27
C LEU A 79 1.29 1.74 39.08
N PHE A 80 1.19 0.54 39.64
CA PHE A 80 2.22 -0.50 39.46
C PHE A 80 2.41 -0.88 38.00
N ARG A 81 1.35 -1.11 37.22
CA ARG A 81 1.55 -1.50 35.80
C ARG A 81 2.01 -0.34 34.93
N ILE A 82 1.70 0.91 35.27
CA ILE A 82 2.32 2.07 34.61
C ILE A 82 3.84 2.06 34.84
N LEU A 83 4.29 1.91 36.09
CA LEU A 83 5.73 1.88 36.39
C LEU A 83 6.42 0.66 35.76
N LEU A 84 5.79 -0.51 35.81
CA LEU A 84 6.31 -1.71 35.19
C LEU A 84 6.41 -1.57 33.66
N SER A 85 5.39 -1.00 33.01
CA SER A 85 5.43 -0.78 31.55
C SER A 85 6.49 0.25 31.15
N LYS A 86 6.70 1.32 31.94
CA LYS A 86 7.82 2.26 31.75
C LYS A 86 9.18 1.54 31.91
N LEU A 87 9.32 0.64 32.88
CA LEU A 87 10.51 -0.18 33.08
C LEU A 87 10.78 -1.10 31.87
N MET A 88 9.75 -1.67 31.25
CA MET A 88 9.89 -2.51 30.05
C MET A 88 10.54 -1.75 28.90
N VAL A 89 10.10 -0.51 28.66
CA VAL A 89 10.67 0.36 27.61
C VAL A 89 12.15 0.61 27.88
N LEU A 90 12.52 0.96 29.12
CA LEU A 90 13.92 1.19 29.50
C LEU A 90 14.77 -0.07 29.38
N SER A 91 14.24 -1.21 29.84
CA SER A 91 14.98 -2.47 29.90
C SER A 91 15.28 -2.98 28.49
N VAL A 92 14.31 -2.95 27.58
CA VAL A 92 14.55 -3.32 26.17
C VAL A 92 15.39 -2.28 25.45
N GLY A 93 15.19 -0.98 25.69
CA GLY A 93 16.00 0.06 25.07
C GLY A 93 17.49 -0.08 25.40
N TYR A 94 17.82 -0.31 26.66
CA TYR A 94 19.20 -0.19 27.15
C TYR A 94 19.91 -1.51 27.48
N CYS A 95 19.15 -2.58 27.73
CA CYS A 95 19.69 -3.83 28.31
C CYS A 95 19.37 -5.09 27.47
N TRP A 96 18.77 -4.96 26.28
CA TRP A 96 18.30 -6.10 25.48
C TRP A 96 19.38 -7.15 25.16
N THR A 97 20.66 -6.74 25.05
CA THR A 97 21.78 -7.64 24.76
C THR A 97 22.05 -8.65 25.88
N GLU A 98 21.59 -8.35 27.09
CA GLU A 98 21.85 -9.14 28.31
C GLU A 98 20.61 -9.93 28.79
N PHE A 99 19.53 -9.90 28.02
CA PHE A 99 18.30 -10.61 28.32
C PHE A 99 18.47 -12.11 28.15
N THR A 100 18.02 -12.89 29.15
CA THR A 100 17.86 -14.34 29.00
C THR A 100 16.55 -14.67 28.30
N GLU A 101 16.35 -15.96 27.98
CA GLU A 101 15.07 -16.43 27.40
C GLU A 101 13.89 -16.13 28.32
N GLU A 102 14.05 -16.35 29.63
CA GLU A 102 13.01 -16.05 30.63
C GLU A 102 12.70 -14.55 30.71
N ASP A 103 13.70 -13.69 30.48
CA ASP A 103 13.53 -12.24 30.46
C ASP A 103 12.69 -11.83 29.24
N TRP A 104 12.93 -12.43 28.08
CA TRP A 104 12.11 -12.24 26.87
C TRP A 104 10.69 -12.79 27.01
N GLU A 105 10.50 -13.96 27.61
CA GLU A 105 9.16 -14.51 27.89
C GLU A 105 8.34 -13.59 28.80
N PHE A 106 8.97 -13.09 29.87
CA PHE A 106 8.35 -12.14 30.78
C PHE A 106 7.99 -10.84 30.06
N PHE A 107 8.89 -10.32 29.23
CA PHE A 107 8.65 -9.12 28.43
C PHE A 107 7.43 -9.30 27.50
N PHE A 108 7.44 -10.33 26.63
CA PHE A 108 6.37 -10.52 25.66
C PHE A 108 5.02 -10.86 26.29
N SER A 109 5.01 -11.61 27.40
CA SER A 109 3.78 -11.92 28.14
C SER A 109 3.08 -10.66 28.65
N ASN A 110 3.84 -9.73 29.25
CA ASN A 110 3.30 -8.46 29.73
C ASN A 110 2.83 -7.58 28.56
N LEU A 111 3.65 -7.42 27.52
CA LEU A 111 3.27 -6.62 26.34
C LEU A 111 1.98 -7.12 25.71
N ARG A 112 1.87 -8.43 25.48
CA ARG A 112 0.67 -9.04 24.92
C ARG A 112 -0.54 -8.78 25.82
N SER A 113 -0.41 -8.95 27.14
CA SER A 113 -1.50 -8.70 28.07
C SER A 113 -1.97 -7.24 28.05
N TRP A 114 -1.05 -6.28 28.00
CA TRP A 114 -1.39 -4.86 28.03
C TRP A 114 -1.99 -4.38 26.71
N ILE A 115 -1.46 -4.84 25.57
CA ILE A 115 -2.07 -4.56 24.26
C ILE A 115 -3.45 -5.19 24.19
N GLN A 116 -3.63 -6.43 24.68
CA GLN A 116 -4.94 -7.07 24.71
C GLN A 116 -5.94 -6.31 25.58
N SER A 117 -5.53 -5.71 26.70
CA SER A 117 -6.41 -4.85 27.51
C SER A 117 -6.92 -3.63 26.74
N ALA A 118 -6.08 -3.01 25.90
CA ALA A 118 -6.52 -1.94 25.02
C ALA A 118 -7.41 -2.45 23.89
N VAL A 119 -7.12 -3.63 23.33
CA VAL A 119 -7.96 -4.28 22.29
C VAL A 119 -9.39 -4.46 22.80
N VAL A 120 -9.56 -5.03 24.00
CA VAL A 120 -10.89 -5.28 24.58
C VAL A 120 -11.70 -3.98 24.71
N ILE A 121 -11.08 -2.88 25.13
CA ILE A 121 -11.76 -1.58 25.22
C ILE A 121 -12.21 -1.09 23.85
N MET A 122 -11.32 -1.15 22.85
CA MET A 122 -11.66 -0.71 21.50
C MET A 122 -12.71 -1.62 20.85
N GLU A 123 -12.71 -2.91 21.17
CA GLU A 123 -13.71 -3.87 20.72
C GLU A 123 -15.08 -3.57 21.33
N GLU A 124 -15.14 -3.37 22.65
CA GLU A 124 -16.36 -2.97 23.35
C GLU A 124 -16.92 -1.64 22.80
N VAL A 125 -16.07 -0.64 22.55
CA VAL A 125 -16.51 0.62 21.92
C VAL A 125 -17.11 0.36 20.53
N THR A 126 -16.46 -0.48 19.72
CA THR A 126 -16.91 -0.78 18.35
C THR A 126 -18.24 -1.56 18.34
N GLU A 127 -18.41 -2.54 19.22
CA GLU A 127 -19.66 -3.27 19.42
C GLU A 127 -20.79 -2.32 19.83
N ASN A 128 -20.54 -1.46 20.82
CA ASN A 128 -21.53 -0.49 21.27
C ASN A 128 -21.93 0.50 20.16
N VAL A 129 -20.98 0.93 19.32
CA VAL A 129 -21.27 1.74 18.12
C VAL A 129 -22.14 0.96 17.13
N ASN A 130 -21.80 -0.30 16.85
CA ASN A 130 -22.58 -1.18 15.99
C ASN A 130 -24.02 -1.35 16.50
N ASP A 131 -24.18 -1.64 17.78
CA ASP A 131 -25.49 -1.84 18.41
C ASP A 131 -26.31 -0.54 18.40
N LEU A 132 -25.69 0.61 18.65
CA LEU A 132 -26.38 1.89 18.58
C LEU A 132 -26.89 2.17 17.16
N ILE A 133 -26.03 2.03 16.15
CA ILE A 133 -26.38 2.36 14.76
C ILE A 133 -27.39 1.37 14.18
N THR A 134 -27.21 0.06 14.41
CA THR A 134 -28.15 -0.96 13.90
C THR A 134 -29.55 -0.84 14.52
N ASN A 135 -29.66 -0.41 15.78
CA ASN A 135 -30.94 -0.19 16.46
C ASN A 135 -31.57 1.20 16.20
N SER A 136 -30.81 2.14 15.61
CA SER A 136 -31.24 3.55 15.45
C SER A 136 -32.29 3.81 14.36
N SER A 137 -32.77 2.78 13.65
CA SER A 137 -33.72 2.89 12.51
C SER A 137 -35.08 3.55 12.82
N THR A 138 -35.35 3.93 14.08
CA THR A 138 -36.61 4.53 14.54
C THR A 138 -36.48 5.78 15.44
N SER A 139 -35.26 6.24 15.76
CA SER A 139 -35.02 7.32 16.74
C SER A 139 -34.67 8.69 16.11
N GLU A 140 -34.95 9.79 16.82
CA GLU A 140 -34.55 11.15 16.41
C GLU A 140 -33.01 11.32 16.32
N ASN A 141 -32.52 11.99 15.27
CA ASN A 141 -31.09 12.02 14.94
C ASN A 141 -30.18 12.59 16.03
N PHE A 142 -30.68 13.56 16.81
CA PHE A 142 -29.88 14.24 17.82
C PHE A 142 -29.57 13.36 19.04
N ASP A 143 -30.46 12.43 19.38
CA ASP A 143 -30.25 11.53 20.52
C ASP A 143 -29.20 10.46 20.21
N VAL A 144 -29.13 10.01 18.95
CA VAL A 144 -28.14 9.04 18.48
C VAL A 144 -26.73 9.64 18.56
N LEU A 145 -26.51 10.86 18.04
CA LEU A 145 -25.19 11.51 18.06
C LEU A 145 -24.67 11.75 19.50
N LYS A 146 -25.54 12.19 20.42
CA LYS A 146 -25.17 12.36 21.84
C LYS A 146 -24.83 11.04 22.53
N ASN A 147 -25.54 9.96 22.20
CA ASN A 147 -25.23 8.66 22.76
C ASN A 147 -23.94 8.10 22.16
N LEU A 148 -23.68 8.36 20.88
CA LEU A 148 -22.43 8.03 20.23
C LEU A 148 -21.24 8.72 20.91
N GLU A 149 -21.34 10.03 21.18
CA GLU A 149 -20.32 10.77 21.94
C GLU A 149 -20.01 10.12 23.29
N LYS A 150 -21.02 9.64 24.01
CA LYS A 150 -20.82 8.94 25.30
C LYS A 150 -20.15 7.58 25.15
N ILE A 151 -20.49 6.82 24.10
CA ILE A 151 -19.93 5.49 23.85
C ILE A 151 -18.43 5.59 23.51
N VAL A 152 -18.04 6.57 22.71
CA VAL A 152 -16.64 6.71 22.26
C VAL A 152 -15.73 7.35 23.32
N LEU A 153 -16.31 7.90 24.40
CA LEU A 153 -15.57 8.41 25.55
C LEU A 153 -15.09 7.27 26.45
N ILE A 154 -13.79 6.97 26.39
CA ILE A 154 -13.15 5.98 27.26
C ILE A 154 -13.01 6.56 28.68
N PRO A 155 -13.73 6.05 29.70
CA PRO A 155 -13.74 6.67 31.03
C PRO A 155 -12.44 6.44 31.82
N ASP A 156 -11.80 5.29 31.62
CA ASP A 156 -10.52 4.95 32.26
C ASP A 156 -9.37 4.94 31.23
N PRO A 157 -8.52 5.98 31.20
CA PRO A 157 -7.41 6.08 30.25
C PRO A 157 -6.23 5.17 30.63
N TYR A 158 -6.28 4.49 31.77
CA TYR A 158 -5.16 3.72 32.30
C TYR A 158 -4.69 2.59 31.36
N PRO A 159 -5.55 1.72 30.80
CA PRO A 159 -5.11 0.65 29.92
C PRO A 159 -4.46 1.18 28.63
N ILE A 160 -4.94 2.31 28.11
CA ILE A 160 -4.34 3.00 26.97
C ILE A 160 -2.94 3.51 27.34
N THR A 161 -2.77 4.09 28.53
CA THR A 161 -1.47 4.58 29.02
C THR A 161 -0.44 3.45 29.12
N VAL A 162 -0.83 2.29 29.63
CA VAL A 162 0.05 1.11 29.72
C VAL A 162 0.34 0.55 28.32
N ALA A 163 -0.66 0.52 27.44
CA ALA A 163 -0.50 0.08 26.06
C ALA A 163 0.45 0.99 25.24
N ILE A 164 0.48 2.29 25.48
CA ILE A 164 1.47 3.21 24.87
C ILE A 164 2.90 2.72 25.14
N ASN A 165 3.22 2.44 26.40
CA ASN A 165 4.55 1.93 26.77
C ASN A 165 4.81 0.55 26.18
N ALA A 166 3.79 -0.32 26.13
CA ALA A 166 3.89 -1.64 25.50
C ALA A 166 4.25 -1.51 24.00
N LEU A 167 3.52 -0.68 23.27
CA LEU A 167 3.74 -0.40 21.84
C LEU A 167 5.12 0.24 21.60
N ALA A 168 5.53 1.18 22.45
CA ALA A 168 6.85 1.81 22.38
C ALA A 168 7.98 0.78 22.56
N SER A 169 7.88 -0.07 23.58
CA SER A 169 8.87 -1.12 23.84
C SER A 169 8.89 -2.19 22.72
N PHE A 170 7.74 -2.52 22.15
CA PHE A 170 7.65 -3.41 21.00
C PHE A 170 8.28 -2.80 19.74
N SER A 171 8.08 -1.50 19.51
CA SER A 171 8.70 -0.77 18.40
C SER A 171 10.22 -0.76 18.51
N LEU A 172 10.75 -0.58 19.73
CA LEU A 172 12.18 -0.69 20.02
C LEU A 172 12.71 -2.10 19.72
N PHE A 173 12.00 -3.13 20.17
CA PHE A 173 12.34 -4.53 19.86
C PHE A 173 12.40 -4.78 18.35
N CYS A 174 11.40 -4.34 17.59
CA CYS A 174 11.39 -4.47 16.13
C CYS A 174 12.56 -3.73 15.46
N ALA A 175 12.91 -2.53 15.93
CA ALA A 175 14.06 -1.79 15.41
C ALA A 175 15.40 -2.47 15.72
N ILE A 176 15.52 -3.13 16.88
CA ILE A 176 16.70 -3.92 17.24
C ILE A 176 16.87 -5.11 16.28
N LEU A 177 15.79 -5.80 15.93
CA LEU A 177 15.84 -6.89 14.95
C LEU A 177 16.28 -6.42 13.56
N GLU A 178 15.85 -5.23 13.12
CA GLU A 178 16.26 -4.65 11.83
C GLU A 178 17.77 -4.33 11.76
N LEU A 179 18.40 -4.01 12.91
CA LEU A 179 19.84 -3.73 13.02
C LEU A 179 20.70 -5.00 13.03
N GLN A 180 20.13 -6.16 13.40
CA GLN A 180 20.80 -7.45 13.40
C GLN A 180 20.76 -8.07 11.98
N GLN A 181 21.57 -7.57 11.05
CA GLN A 181 21.82 -8.24 9.76
C GLN A 181 22.62 -9.55 9.95
N PRO A 182 22.50 -10.52 9.02
CA PRO A 182 22.96 -11.91 9.19
C PRO A 182 24.48 -12.02 9.00
N ALA A 183 25.26 -11.52 9.96
CA ALA A 183 26.71 -11.54 9.88
C ALA A 183 27.39 -12.66 10.68
N ASP A 184 26.68 -13.38 11.57
CA ASP A 184 27.28 -14.45 12.37
C ASP A 184 26.34 -15.64 12.62
N ASP A 185 26.91 -16.85 12.63
CA ASP A 185 26.33 -18.21 12.77
C ASP A 185 25.54 -18.49 14.08
N THR A 186 25.00 -17.46 14.75
CA THR A 186 24.09 -17.64 15.89
C THR A 186 22.64 -17.77 15.39
N PRO A 187 21.89 -18.83 15.76
CA PRO A 187 20.48 -18.93 15.41
C PRO A 187 19.75 -17.70 15.96
N LEU A 188 19.26 -16.90 15.02
CA LEU A 188 18.76 -15.56 15.24
C LEU A 188 17.59 -15.58 16.25
N ILE A 189 17.62 -14.67 17.23
CA ILE A 189 16.47 -14.29 18.08
C ILE A 189 15.17 -14.19 17.24
N THR A 190 15.31 -13.81 15.97
CA THR A 190 14.28 -13.69 14.93
C THR A 190 13.40 -14.94 14.78
N GLU A 191 13.93 -16.14 14.48
CA GLU A 191 13.08 -17.31 14.16
C GLU A 191 12.26 -17.80 15.36
N ARG A 192 12.81 -17.67 16.57
CA ARG A 192 12.16 -18.20 17.79
C ARG A 192 10.95 -17.38 18.21
N TRP A 193 11.03 -16.05 18.07
CA TRP A 193 9.99 -15.14 18.56
C TRP A 193 9.03 -14.67 17.47
N ASP A 194 9.19 -15.12 16.23
CA ASP A 194 8.32 -14.75 15.10
C ASP A 194 6.83 -15.00 15.41
N SER A 195 6.49 -16.15 15.98
CA SER A 195 5.09 -16.47 16.33
C SER A 195 4.51 -15.57 17.43
N THR A 196 5.34 -15.17 18.39
CA THR A 196 4.97 -14.26 19.48
C THR A 196 4.86 -12.83 18.96
N ARG A 197 5.78 -12.41 18.09
CA ARG A 197 5.75 -11.13 17.39
C ARG A 197 4.47 -11.01 16.57
N ASP A 198 4.13 -12.02 15.78
CA ASP A 198 2.91 -12.03 14.97
C ASP A 198 1.64 -12.01 15.83
N ARG A 199 1.64 -12.64 17.01
CA ARG A 199 0.53 -12.53 17.99
C ARG A 199 0.38 -11.13 18.57
N ILE A 200 1.48 -10.44 18.85
CA ILE A 200 1.43 -9.06 19.32
C ILE A 200 0.95 -8.15 18.19
N LEU A 201 1.49 -8.30 16.98
CA LEU A 201 1.07 -7.57 15.79
C LEU A 201 -0.41 -7.80 15.45
N GLU A 202 -0.95 -9.02 15.62
CA GLU A 202 -2.39 -9.25 15.47
C GLU A 202 -3.21 -8.36 16.42
N GLY A 203 -2.84 -8.27 17.69
CA GLY A 203 -3.51 -7.39 18.64
C GLY A 203 -3.42 -5.91 18.24
N ILE A 204 -2.26 -5.47 17.75
CA ILE A 204 -2.07 -4.10 17.24
C ILE A 204 -2.94 -3.85 15.99
N LEU A 205 -3.01 -4.81 15.08
CA LEU A 205 -3.86 -4.74 13.89
C LEU A 205 -5.35 -4.74 14.26
N ARG A 206 -5.77 -5.47 15.30
CA ARG A 206 -7.15 -5.42 15.81
C ARG A 206 -7.50 -4.03 16.37
N LEU A 207 -6.61 -3.39 17.13
CA LEU A 207 -6.80 -1.99 17.55
C LEU A 207 -7.02 -1.06 16.35
N PHE A 208 -6.17 -1.23 15.33
CA PHE A 208 -6.22 -0.48 14.09
C PHE A 208 -7.53 -0.72 13.32
N PHE A 209 -7.98 -1.96 13.20
CA PHE A 209 -9.26 -2.28 12.57
C PHE A 209 -10.44 -1.73 13.37
N CYS A 210 -10.46 -1.86 14.69
CA CYS A 210 -11.57 -1.37 15.53
C CYS A 210 -11.86 0.12 15.30
N THR A 211 -10.83 0.98 15.30
CA THR A 211 -11.05 2.42 15.07
C THR A 211 -11.62 2.73 13.68
N GLY A 212 -11.24 1.96 12.65
CA GLY A 212 -11.80 2.12 11.31
C GLY A 212 -13.19 1.50 11.16
N ILE A 213 -13.47 0.36 11.80
CA ILE A 213 -14.79 -0.29 11.77
C ILE A 213 -15.80 0.64 12.44
N ALA A 214 -15.49 1.16 13.63
CA ALA A 214 -16.36 2.08 14.33
C ALA A 214 -16.70 3.32 13.46
N GLU A 215 -15.71 3.88 12.75
CA GLU A 215 -15.94 4.99 11.83
C GLU A 215 -16.80 4.57 10.62
N SER A 216 -16.53 3.41 10.01
CA SER A 216 -17.28 2.87 8.87
C SER A 216 -18.74 2.54 9.20
N ILE A 217 -18.99 2.07 10.42
CA ILE A 217 -20.35 1.84 10.91
C ILE A 217 -21.05 3.18 11.12
N ALA A 218 -20.41 4.12 11.80
CA ALA A 218 -20.96 5.45 12.04
C ALA A 218 -21.21 6.21 10.73
N SER A 219 -20.38 6.04 9.70
CA SER A 219 -20.55 6.65 8.38
C SER A 219 -21.79 6.14 7.64
N SER A 220 -22.28 4.94 7.98
CA SER A 220 -23.53 4.42 7.42
C SER A 220 -24.76 5.15 7.97
N TYR A 221 -24.60 5.88 9.08
CA TYR A 221 -25.63 6.71 9.68
C TYR A 221 -25.56 8.17 9.20
N SER A 222 -24.40 8.82 9.39
CA SER A 222 -24.15 10.18 8.88
C SER A 222 -22.65 10.51 8.85
N VAL A 223 -22.29 11.56 8.09
CA VAL A 223 -20.90 12.05 8.03
C VAL A 223 -20.46 12.63 9.37
N GLU A 224 -21.37 13.27 10.11
CA GLU A 224 -21.11 13.80 11.45
C GLU A 224 -20.82 12.68 12.45
N ALA A 225 -21.56 11.56 12.39
CA ALA A 225 -21.30 10.41 13.25
C ALA A 225 -19.91 9.82 13.01
N ALA A 226 -19.49 9.69 11.74
CA ALA A 226 -18.14 9.26 11.39
C ALA A 226 -17.07 10.22 11.95
N SER A 227 -17.31 11.54 11.83
CA SER A 227 -16.42 12.58 12.36
C SER A 227 -16.27 12.51 13.89
N ILE A 228 -17.35 12.24 14.63
CA ILE A 228 -17.31 12.05 16.10
C ILE A 228 -16.39 10.88 16.47
N VAL A 229 -16.54 9.73 15.79
CA VAL A 229 -15.69 8.56 16.06
C VAL A 229 -14.24 8.86 15.71
N ALA A 230 -13.99 9.45 14.55
CA ALA A 230 -12.65 9.71 14.07
C ALA A 230 -11.92 10.79 14.89
N ALA A 231 -12.64 11.77 15.45
CA ALA A 231 -12.10 12.77 16.36
C ALA A 231 -11.47 12.17 17.63
N THR A 232 -11.89 10.98 18.06
CA THR A 232 -11.32 10.30 19.24
C THR A 232 -9.84 9.94 19.08
N ARG A 233 -9.34 9.85 17.84
CA ARG A 233 -7.92 9.62 17.55
C ARG A 233 -7.02 10.74 18.08
N PHE A 234 -7.56 11.96 18.18
CA PHE A 234 -6.83 13.12 18.68
C PHE A 234 -6.78 13.21 20.22
N ASN A 235 -7.51 12.36 20.94
CA ASN A 235 -7.41 12.29 22.40
C ASN A 235 -6.04 11.75 22.85
N ASN A 236 -5.45 10.83 22.07
CA ASN A 236 -4.15 10.22 22.33
C ASN A 236 -3.38 10.02 21.02
N PRO A 237 -2.87 11.09 20.37
CA PRO A 237 -2.25 10.98 19.04
C PRO A 237 -1.00 10.08 19.04
N TYR A 238 -0.19 10.15 20.09
CA TYR A 238 1.02 9.32 20.23
C TYR A 238 0.71 7.81 20.28
N PHE A 239 -0.43 7.42 20.88
CA PHE A 239 -0.88 6.03 20.87
C PHE A 239 -1.13 5.54 19.44
N TRP A 240 -1.87 6.33 18.65
CA TRP A 240 -2.21 5.97 17.27
C TRP A 240 -1.01 6.07 16.32
N GLU A 241 -0.05 6.96 16.56
CA GLU A 241 1.24 6.98 15.85
C GLU A 241 2.03 5.68 16.05
N LEU A 242 2.09 5.17 17.29
CA LEU A 242 2.74 3.90 17.60
C LEU A 242 2.00 2.72 16.97
N VAL A 243 0.65 2.69 17.03
CA VAL A 243 -0.16 1.68 16.33
C VAL A 243 0.16 1.70 14.83
N ALA A 244 0.07 2.86 14.19
CA ALA A 244 0.35 3.03 12.76
C ALA A 244 1.75 2.54 12.35
N SER A 245 2.78 2.92 13.12
CA SER A 245 4.17 2.52 12.85
C SER A 245 4.33 0.99 12.87
N ASN A 246 3.74 0.32 13.87
CA ASN A 246 3.80 -1.14 13.98
C ASN A 246 2.95 -1.85 12.92
N VAL A 247 1.82 -1.28 12.52
CA VAL A 247 0.96 -1.81 11.44
C VAL A 247 1.71 -1.81 10.10
N VAL A 248 2.44 -0.75 9.77
CA VAL A 248 3.26 -0.68 8.54
C VAL A 248 4.30 -1.81 8.51
N LYS A 249 4.91 -2.12 9.66
CA LYS A 249 5.93 -3.17 9.81
C LYS A 249 5.35 -4.60 9.97
N SER A 250 4.03 -4.76 9.93
CA SER A 250 3.39 -6.06 10.17
C SER A 250 3.70 -7.09 9.07
N SER A 251 3.81 -8.36 9.46
CA SER A 251 4.00 -9.48 8.52
C SER A 251 2.70 -9.84 7.78
N GLN A 252 2.79 -10.49 6.62
CA GLN A 252 1.61 -10.97 5.89
C GLN A 252 0.75 -11.93 6.72
N HIS A 253 1.39 -12.78 7.54
CA HIS A 253 0.70 -13.71 8.42
C HIS A 253 -0.07 -12.99 9.53
N ALA A 254 0.51 -11.96 10.17
CA ALA A 254 -0.19 -11.19 11.20
C ALA A 254 -1.40 -10.46 10.61
N ARG A 255 -1.28 -9.91 9.40
CA ARG A 255 -2.38 -9.25 8.67
C ARG A 255 -3.52 -10.21 8.36
N ASP A 256 -3.22 -11.37 7.79
CA ASP A 256 -4.22 -12.41 7.46
C ASP A 256 -4.98 -12.87 8.71
N ARG A 257 -4.27 -13.13 9.82
CA ARG A 257 -4.88 -13.51 11.09
C ARG A 257 -5.80 -12.43 11.66
N ALA A 258 -5.35 -11.18 11.64
CA ALA A 258 -6.14 -10.07 12.16
C ALA A 258 -7.42 -9.83 11.33
N VAL A 259 -7.32 -9.91 9.99
CA VAL A 259 -8.48 -9.84 9.09
C VAL A 259 -9.49 -10.94 9.41
N LYS A 260 -9.05 -12.20 9.45
CA LYS A 260 -9.92 -13.33 9.80
C LYS A 260 -10.54 -13.17 11.19
N SER A 261 -9.77 -12.71 12.17
CA SER A 261 -10.28 -12.45 13.53
C SER A 261 -11.41 -11.43 13.54
N VAL A 262 -11.32 -10.37 12.72
CA VAL A 262 -12.34 -9.34 12.59
C VAL A 262 -13.55 -9.85 11.81
N GLU A 263 -13.35 -10.66 10.77
CA GLU A 263 -14.46 -11.25 9.99
C GLU A 263 -15.35 -12.17 10.83
N PHE A 264 -14.77 -12.91 11.78
CA PHE A 264 -15.53 -13.76 12.71
C PHE A 264 -16.37 -12.98 13.73
N TRP A 265 -16.22 -11.65 13.81
CA TRP A 265 -16.90 -10.83 14.79
C TRP A 265 -18.38 -10.60 14.47
N GLY A 266 -18.77 -10.65 13.19
CA GLY A 266 -20.17 -10.53 12.77
C GLY A 266 -20.76 -9.12 12.87
N LEU A 267 -19.92 -8.08 12.86
CA LEU A 267 -20.36 -6.68 12.81
C LEU A 267 -20.93 -6.30 11.44
N SER A 268 -21.66 -5.17 11.37
CA SER A 268 -22.26 -4.68 10.12
C SER A 268 -21.25 -4.24 9.05
N LYS A 269 -20.00 -3.98 9.44
CA LYS A 269 -18.89 -3.58 8.57
C LYS A 269 -17.66 -4.44 8.88
N GLY A 270 -16.86 -4.70 7.85
CA GLY A 270 -15.71 -5.59 7.89
C GLY A 270 -14.35 -4.88 7.93
N PRO A 271 -13.26 -5.66 7.80
CA PRO A 271 -11.90 -5.12 7.85
C PRO A 271 -11.57 -4.22 6.64
N ILE A 272 -12.12 -4.50 5.45
CA ILE A 272 -11.84 -3.67 4.26
C ILE A 272 -12.53 -2.30 4.35
N SER A 273 -13.80 -2.26 4.75
CA SER A 273 -14.53 -1.00 4.94
C SER A 273 -13.93 -0.17 6.08
N SER A 274 -13.36 -0.82 7.09
CA SER A 274 -12.55 -0.18 8.13
C SER A 274 -11.33 0.56 7.58
N LEU A 275 -10.58 -0.10 6.69
CA LEU A 275 -9.44 0.51 6.01
C LEU A 275 -9.89 1.71 5.18
N TYR A 276 -10.95 1.59 4.37
CA TYR A 276 -11.43 2.73 3.57
C TYR A 276 -11.92 3.90 4.42
N ALA A 277 -12.60 3.63 5.54
CA ALA A 277 -13.03 4.67 6.47
C ALA A 277 -11.84 5.47 7.03
N ILE A 278 -10.74 4.80 7.40
CA ILE A 278 -9.52 5.49 7.85
C ILE A 278 -8.87 6.26 6.70
N LEU A 279 -8.76 5.67 5.51
CA LEU A 279 -8.07 6.28 4.36
C LEU A 279 -8.75 7.59 3.94
N PHE A 280 -10.08 7.55 3.83
CA PHE A 280 -10.91 8.64 3.31
C PHE A 280 -11.63 9.43 4.40
N SER A 281 -11.18 9.32 5.66
CA SER A 281 -11.77 10.01 6.80
C SER A 281 -11.88 11.52 6.58
N SER A 282 -13.00 12.10 7.02
CA SER A 282 -13.21 13.56 7.06
C SER A 282 -12.36 14.25 8.14
N THR A 283 -11.81 13.49 9.10
CA THR A 283 -10.85 13.99 10.10
C THR A 283 -9.52 13.25 9.92
N PRO A 284 -8.69 13.68 8.95
CA PRO A 284 -7.52 12.92 8.53
C PRO A 284 -6.48 12.80 9.65
N PHE A 285 -6.02 11.57 9.90
CA PHE A 285 -4.92 11.27 10.81
C PHE A 285 -3.76 10.64 10.02
N PRO A 286 -2.76 11.44 9.57
CA PRO A 286 -1.78 11.01 8.56
C PRO A 286 -1.03 9.69 8.82
N PRO A 287 -0.55 9.40 10.06
CA PRO A 287 0.11 8.12 10.33
C PRO A 287 -0.79 6.92 10.04
N LEU A 288 -2.07 7.01 10.43
CA LEU A 288 -3.04 5.95 10.20
C LEU A 288 -3.42 5.86 8.72
N GLN A 289 -3.60 7.00 8.01
CA GLN A 289 -3.87 6.99 6.56
C GLN A 289 -2.74 6.33 5.77
N PHE A 290 -1.47 6.62 6.12
CA PHE A 290 -0.33 5.96 5.50
C PHE A 290 -0.29 4.46 5.82
N ALA A 291 -0.51 4.07 7.08
CA ALA A 291 -0.58 2.66 7.47
C ALA A 291 -1.68 1.93 6.71
N THR A 292 -2.87 2.54 6.59
CA THR A 292 -3.98 2.03 5.81
C THR A 292 -3.62 1.85 4.35
N TYR A 293 -2.98 2.84 3.73
CA TYR A 293 -2.53 2.73 2.34
C TYR A 293 -1.57 1.55 2.14
N VAL A 294 -0.60 1.38 3.04
CA VAL A 294 0.34 0.25 2.99
C VAL A 294 -0.42 -1.08 3.07
N ILE A 295 -1.38 -1.19 3.99
CA ILE A 295 -2.16 -2.41 4.18
C ILE A 295 -3.06 -2.71 2.96
N LEU A 296 -3.73 -1.71 2.38
CA LEU A 296 -4.58 -1.88 1.19
C LEU A 296 -3.76 -2.18 -0.09
N SER A 297 -2.52 -1.69 -0.18
CA SER A 297 -1.67 -1.86 -1.38
C SER A 297 -0.78 -3.11 -1.35
N THR A 298 -0.77 -3.88 -0.25
CA THR A 298 0.09 -5.05 -0.11
C THR A 298 -0.67 -6.33 0.22
N ALA A 299 -0.11 -7.46 -0.20
CA ALA A 299 -0.68 -8.78 0.06
C ALA A 299 -0.76 -9.08 1.57
N PRO A 300 -1.73 -9.89 2.02
CA PRO A 300 -2.80 -10.52 1.22
C PRO A 300 -4.00 -9.60 0.95
N ILE A 301 -4.13 -8.50 1.70
CA ILE A 301 -5.31 -7.64 1.71
C ILE A 301 -5.55 -6.95 0.36
N SER A 302 -4.48 -6.60 -0.37
CA SER A 302 -4.59 -6.00 -1.70
C SER A 302 -5.35 -6.83 -2.73
N GLN A 303 -5.51 -8.14 -2.51
CA GLN A 303 -6.30 -9.03 -3.38
C GLN A 303 -7.81 -8.85 -3.16
N LEU A 304 -8.22 -8.52 -1.93
CA LEU A 304 -9.61 -8.34 -1.51
C LEU A 304 -10.04 -6.86 -1.51
N ALA A 305 -9.08 -5.94 -1.56
CA ALA A 305 -9.32 -4.52 -1.38
C ALA A 305 -10.03 -3.85 -2.57
N ILE A 306 -9.84 -4.33 -3.80
CA ILE A 306 -10.25 -3.59 -5.01
C ILE A 306 -11.62 -4.03 -5.54
N LEU A 307 -11.83 -5.33 -5.65
CA LEU A 307 -13.03 -5.90 -6.26
C LEU A 307 -14.07 -6.26 -5.21
N GLU A 308 -15.34 -6.13 -5.58
CA GLU A 308 -16.43 -6.71 -4.81
C GLU A 308 -16.43 -8.24 -5.00
N GLU A 309 -16.55 -8.99 -3.90
CA GLU A 309 -16.75 -10.44 -4.00
C GLU A 309 -18.22 -10.68 -4.33
N ASP A 310 -18.50 -11.24 -5.51
CA ASP A 310 -19.83 -11.73 -5.84
C ASP A 310 -20.28 -12.71 -4.75
N ALA A 311 -21.28 -12.32 -3.96
CA ALA A 311 -21.84 -13.11 -2.87
C ALA A 311 -22.48 -14.45 -3.30
N THR A 312 -22.31 -14.87 -4.56
CA THR A 312 -22.86 -16.08 -5.15
C THR A 312 -21.86 -17.24 -5.26
N CYS A 313 -20.57 -17.06 -4.94
CA CYS A 313 -19.55 -18.12 -5.11
C CYS A 313 -19.09 -18.84 -3.83
N SER A 314 -19.73 -18.63 -2.67
CA SER A 314 -19.33 -19.30 -1.41
C SER A 314 -20.35 -20.29 -0.84
N LEU A 315 -21.43 -20.60 -1.58
CA LEU A 315 -22.40 -21.64 -1.22
C LEU A 315 -22.31 -22.82 -2.21
N ASP A 316 -21.26 -23.63 -2.11
CA ASP A 316 -21.33 -25.04 -2.52
C ASP A 316 -20.29 -25.85 -1.74
N GLY A 317 -20.58 -26.02 -0.45
CA GLY A 317 -20.03 -27.09 0.37
C GLY A 317 -20.98 -28.29 0.33
N GLU A 318 -20.55 -29.33 -0.38
CA GLU A 318 -20.95 -30.73 -0.23
C GLU A 318 -22.43 -31.11 -0.53
N THR A 319 -22.66 -31.64 -1.73
CA THR A 319 -23.45 -32.88 -1.85
C THR A 319 -22.97 -33.73 -3.03
N SER A 320 -22.62 -34.96 -2.71
CA SER A 320 -22.19 -36.02 -3.62
C SER A 320 -23.27 -36.43 -4.62
N GLY A 321 -22.87 -36.71 -5.88
CA GLY A 321 -23.57 -37.64 -6.76
C GLY A 321 -23.66 -37.21 -8.23
N ASP A 322 -22.88 -37.89 -9.08
CA ASP A 322 -23.04 -38.11 -10.53
C ASP A 322 -23.93 -37.16 -11.35
N ARG A 323 -23.33 -36.52 -12.36
CA ARG A 323 -23.78 -36.60 -13.77
C ARG A 323 -22.84 -35.86 -14.75
N ASN A 324 -22.29 -36.65 -15.66
CA ASN A 324 -21.98 -36.41 -17.07
C ASN A 324 -21.27 -35.11 -17.51
N SER A 325 -20.04 -35.34 -17.97
CA SER A 325 -19.34 -34.57 -19.00
C SER A 325 -20.19 -34.35 -20.26
N GLY A 326 -20.38 -33.10 -20.65
CA GLY A 326 -20.90 -32.69 -21.95
C GLY A 326 -21.12 -31.18 -21.99
N ASP A 327 -20.39 -30.50 -22.87
CA ASP A 327 -20.61 -29.13 -23.37
C ASP A 327 -21.41 -28.17 -22.49
N LEU A 328 -20.68 -27.29 -21.81
CA LEU A 328 -21.15 -25.93 -21.54
C LEU A 328 -19.93 -25.00 -21.63
N GLU A 329 -19.68 -24.49 -22.82
CA GLU A 329 -19.10 -23.15 -23.00
C GLU A 329 -20.01 -22.16 -22.27
N LEU A 330 -19.78 -21.96 -20.97
CA LEU A 330 -20.34 -20.85 -20.22
C LEU A 330 -19.35 -19.70 -20.31
N SER A 331 -19.60 -18.82 -21.26
CA SER A 331 -19.26 -17.41 -21.17
C SER A 331 -19.93 -16.81 -19.94
N SER A 332 -19.33 -16.95 -18.75
CA SER A 332 -19.65 -16.07 -17.63
C SER A 332 -18.77 -14.84 -17.76
N GLU A 333 -19.31 -13.79 -18.41
CA GLU A 333 -18.84 -12.43 -18.18
C GLU A 333 -18.97 -12.17 -16.67
N ARG A 334 -17.87 -12.35 -15.92
CA ARG A 334 -17.79 -11.80 -14.56
C ARG A 334 -17.88 -10.29 -14.72
N ASN A 335 -19.00 -9.71 -14.34
CA ASN A 335 -19.13 -8.26 -14.24
C ASN A 335 -18.18 -7.82 -13.13
N ILE A 336 -17.06 -7.21 -13.51
CA ILE A 336 -16.11 -6.65 -12.56
C ILE A 336 -16.74 -5.41 -11.96
N HIS A 337 -16.88 -5.38 -10.64
CA HIS A 337 -17.30 -4.21 -9.88
C HIS A 337 -16.21 -3.83 -8.88
N LEU A 338 -15.84 -2.55 -8.88
CA LEU A 338 -15.02 -1.98 -7.82
C LEU A 338 -15.85 -1.90 -6.55
N LYS A 339 -15.20 -2.00 -5.39
CA LYS A 339 -15.85 -1.67 -4.12
C LYS A 339 -16.42 -0.26 -4.16
N GLU A 340 -17.56 -0.06 -3.51
CA GLU A 340 -18.34 1.19 -3.53
C GLU A 340 -17.45 2.42 -3.24
N GLU A 341 -16.54 2.33 -2.26
CA GLU A 341 -15.65 3.43 -1.88
C GLU A 341 -14.69 3.84 -3.00
N LEU A 342 -14.23 2.89 -3.82
CA LEU A 342 -13.40 3.16 -4.99
C LEU A 342 -14.24 3.58 -6.20
N SER A 343 -15.41 2.96 -6.41
CA SER A 343 -16.34 3.29 -7.48
C SER A 343 -16.73 4.77 -7.44
N LEU A 344 -17.03 5.30 -6.25
CA LEU A 344 -17.32 6.72 -6.03
C LEU A 344 -16.16 7.64 -6.46
N MET A 345 -14.91 7.22 -6.28
CA MET A 345 -13.73 8.04 -6.58
C MET A 345 -13.22 7.89 -8.02
N ILE A 346 -13.56 6.79 -8.70
CA ILE A 346 -13.00 6.43 -10.02
C ILE A 346 -14.04 6.58 -11.13
N GLU A 347 -15.28 6.16 -10.89
CA GLU A 347 -16.38 6.26 -11.87
C GLU A 347 -17.17 7.56 -11.68
N LYS A 348 -17.58 7.85 -10.44
CA LYS A 348 -18.48 8.96 -10.10
C LYS A 348 -17.73 10.10 -9.40
N LEU A 349 -16.62 10.55 -10.01
CA LEU A 349 -15.79 11.60 -9.42
C LEU A 349 -16.67 12.75 -8.87
N PRO A 350 -16.48 13.16 -7.60
CA PRO A 350 -17.28 14.24 -7.02
C PRO A 350 -17.11 15.51 -7.85
N ASP A 351 -18.21 16.12 -8.29
CA ASP A 351 -18.20 17.37 -9.07
C ASP A 351 -17.46 18.50 -8.32
N GLU A 352 -17.43 18.42 -6.98
CA GLU A 352 -16.80 19.35 -6.03
C GLU A 352 -15.27 19.18 -5.93
N ALA A 353 -14.71 18.01 -6.28
CA ALA A 353 -13.26 17.75 -6.22
C ALA A 353 -12.46 18.63 -7.21
N PHE A 354 -13.15 19.22 -8.18
CA PHE A 354 -12.60 20.08 -9.22
C PHE A 354 -12.73 21.58 -8.89
N GLU A 355 -13.19 21.94 -7.69
CA GLU A 355 -13.11 23.31 -7.19
C GLU A 355 -11.65 23.77 -6.93
N VAL A 356 -11.48 25.07 -6.70
CA VAL A 356 -10.21 25.84 -6.76
C VAL A 356 -9.12 25.32 -5.82
N ASP A 357 -9.47 24.57 -4.77
CA ASP A 357 -8.49 24.08 -3.80
C ASP A 357 -7.74 22.83 -4.29
N LEU A 358 -6.52 23.07 -4.77
CA LEU A 358 -5.58 22.04 -5.20
C LEU A 358 -5.14 21.10 -4.06
N ILE A 359 -5.31 21.48 -2.80
CA ILE A 359 -4.92 20.64 -1.66
C ILE A 359 -6.11 20.11 -0.86
N SER A 360 -7.32 20.14 -1.44
CA SER A 360 -8.52 19.61 -0.80
C SER A 360 -8.41 18.12 -0.48
N GLN A 361 -9.03 17.70 0.63
CA GLN A 361 -9.00 16.30 1.05
C GLN A 361 -9.67 15.36 0.02
N GLU A 362 -10.72 15.81 -0.66
CA GLU A 362 -11.40 15.05 -1.71
C GLU A 362 -10.45 14.72 -2.86
N ARG A 363 -9.65 15.69 -3.29
CA ARG A 363 -8.66 15.48 -4.34
C ARG A 363 -7.56 14.51 -3.91
N VAL A 364 -7.10 14.62 -2.67
CA VAL A 364 -6.15 13.67 -2.07
C VAL A 364 -6.76 12.26 -2.08
N ASN A 365 -8.03 12.11 -1.70
CA ASN A 365 -8.73 10.83 -1.69
C ASN A 365 -8.83 10.21 -3.10
N VAL A 366 -9.14 11.01 -4.12
CA VAL A 366 -9.15 10.57 -5.53
C VAL A 366 -7.77 10.07 -5.95
N PHE A 367 -6.70 10.81 -5.63
CA PHE A 367 -5.32 10.41 -5.97
C PHE A 367 -4.92 9.12 -5.24
N LEU A 368 -5.31 8.96 -3.98
CA LEU A 368 -5.08 7.73 -3.21
C LEU A 368 -5.87 6.55 -3.79
N ALA A 369 -7.14 6.72 -4.18
CA ALA A 369 -7.95 5.69 -4.83
C ALA A 369 -7.32 5.19 -6.14
N TRP A 370 -6.93 6.11 -7.02
CA TRP A 370 -6.22 5.77 -8.26
C TRP A 370 -4.88 5.11 -7.98
N SER A 371 -4.15 5.55 -6.95
CA SER A 371 -2.88 4.92 -6.58
C SER A 371 -3.03 3.47 -6.10
N LEU A 372 -4.13 3.14 -5.41
CA LEU A 372 -4.45 1.78 -5.00
C LEU A 372 -4.79 0.90 -6.20
N LEU A 373 -5.66 1.38 -7.09
CA LEU A 373 -6.04 0.67 -8.31
C LEU A 373 -4.81 0.38 -9.20
N LEU A 374 -3.96 1.39 -9.42
CA LEU A 374 -2.74 1.24 -10.23
C LEU A 374 -1.74 0.27 -9.58
N SER A 375 -1.60 0.32 -8.25
CA SER A 375 -0.73 -0.62 -7.52
C SER A 375 -1.24 -2.06 -7.61
N HIS A 376 -2.56 -2.26 -7.54
CA HIS A 376 -3.16 -3.58 -7.72
C HIS A 376 -2.97 -4.08 -9.16
N LEU A 377 -3.29 -3.26 -10.17
CA LEU A 377 -3.04 -3.59 -11.58
C LEU A 377 -1.57 -3.94 -11.83
N TRP A 378 -0.64 -3.20 -11.21
CA TRP A 378 0.79 -3.48 -11.28
C TRP A 378 1.18 -4.83 -10.69
N SER A 379 0.53 -5.24 -9.59
CA SER A 379 0.79 -6.53 -8.92
C SER A 379 0.31 -7.74 -9.72
N LEU A 380 -0.68 -7.56 -10.60
CA LEU A 380 -1.18 -8.61 -11.49
C LEU A 380 -0.21 -8.86 -12.64
N SER A 381 -0.01 -10.13 -12.99
CA SER A 381 0.85 -10.49 -14.14
C SER A 381 0.31 -9.91 -15.44
N SER A 382 1.21 -9.52 -16.35
CA SER A 382 0.86 -8.86 -17.62
C SER A 382 -0.11 -9.69 -18.47
N SER A 383 0.01 -11.02 -18.41
CA SER A 383 -0.80 -11.98 -19.16
C SER A 383 -2.00 -12.53 -18.39
N SER A 384 -2.36 -11.96 -17.24
CA SER A 384 -3.53 -12.44 -16.47
C SER A 384 -4.83 -11.89 -17.05
N SER A 385 -5.82 -12.77 -17.24
CA SER A 385 -7.17 -12.38 -17.64
C SER A 385 -7.79 -11.36 -16.67
N ALA A 386 -7.54 -11.50 -15.37
CA ALA A 386 -8.00 -10.53 -14.36
C ALA A 386 -7.46 -9.11 -14.60
N ARG A 387 -6.19 -8.98 -15.02
CA ARG A 387 -5.61 -7.69 -15.38
C ARG A 387 -6.25 -7.13 -16.64
N GLU A 388 -6.41 -7.94 -17.68
CA GLU A 388 -7.03 -7.51 -18.95
C GLU A 388 -8.46 -7.01 -18.72
N GLN A 389 -9.26 -7.75 -17.96
CA GLN A 389 -10.63 -7.38 -17.64
C GLN A 389 -10.70 -6.09 -16.81
N LEU A 390 -9.83 -5.90 -15.82
CA LEU A 390 -9.80 -4.68 -15.01
C LEU A 390 -9.32 -3.46 -15.82
N VAL A 391 -8.35 -3.63 -16.71
CA VAL A 391 -7.93 -2.57 -17.64
C VAL A 391 -9.06 -2.19 -18.59
N GLN A 392 -9.79 -3.17 -19.11
CA GLN A 392 -10.96 -2.92 -19.98
C GLN A 392 -12.08 -2.22 -19.21
N TYR A 393 -12.35 -2.63 -17.97
CA TYR A 393 -13.31 -1.97 -17.10
C TYR A 393 -12.96 -0.49 -16.92
N VAL A 394 -11.72 -0.17 -16.56
CA VAL A 394 -11.26 1.23 -16.41
C VAL A 394 -11.41 2.01 -17.71
N GLN A 395 -11.15 1.39 -18.86
CA GLN A 395 -11.32 2.01 -20.16
C GLN A 395 -12.78 2.39 -20.47
N ASP A 396 -13.74 1.62 -19.97
CA ASP A 396 -15.16 1.76 -20.27
C ASP A 396 -15.91 2.61 -19.22
N SER A 397 -15.53 2.54 -17.94
CA SER A 397 -16.28 3.14 -16.83
C SER A 397 -15.60 4.32 -16.14
N ALA A 398 -14.26 4.40 -16.14
CA ALA A 398 -13.55 5.40 -15.35
C ALA A 398 -13.56 6.78 -16.00
N ASN A 399 -13.78 7.82 -15.19
CA ASN A 399 -13.89 9.18 -15.69
C ASN A 399 -12.50 9.81 -15.95
N SER A 400 -12.28 10.28 -17.18
CA SER A 400 -10.99 10.82 -17.66
C SER A 400 -10.56 12.14 -17.05
N LEU A 401 -11.45 12.84 -16.33
CA LEU A 401 -11.15 14.10 -15.64
C LEU A 401 -10.01 13.96 -14.62
N ILE A 402 -9.70 12.75 -14.15
CA ILE A 402 -8.51 12.50 -13.33
C ILE A 402 -7.24 13.01 -14.02
N LEU A 403 -7.09 12.82 -15.33
CA LEU A 403 -5.90 13.26 -16.07
C LEU A 403 -5.84 14.79 -16.14
N ASP A 404 -6.98 15.46 -16.30
CA ASP A 404 -7.05 16.92 -16.22
C ASP A 404 -6.64 17.42 -14.82
N CYS A 405 -7.10 16.75 -13.76
CA CYS A 405 -6.69 17.02 -12.38
C CYS A 405 -5.19 16.89 -12.16
N LEU A 406 -4.57 15.82 -12.69
CA LEU A 406 -3.12 15.63 -12.57
C LEU A 406 -2.36 16.81 -13.23
N PHE A 407 -2.83 17.30 -14.37
CA PHE A 407 -2.19 18.43 -15.07
C PHE A 407 -2.50 19.80 -14.49
N GLN A 408 -3.47 19.94 -13.58
CA GLN A 408 -3.59 21.13 -12.72
C GLN A 408 -2.43 21.23 -11.71
N HIS A 409 -1.81 20.10 -11.34
CA HIS A 409 -0.67 20.04 -10.42
C HIS A 409 0.70 20.05 -11.11
N ILE A 410 0.75 19.70 -12.39
CA ILE A 410 1.99 19.65 -13.17
C ILE A 410 2.11 20.99 -13.91
N PRO A 411 3.08 21.86 -13.56
CA PRO A 411 3.19 23.19 -14.13
C PRO A 411 3.72 23.15 -15.57
N LEU A 412 2.83 22.91 -16.52
CA LEU A 412 3.12 22.74 -17.95
C LEU A 412 3.69 24.01 -18.60
N GLU A 413 3.24 25.19 -18.20
CA GLU A 413 3.64 26.48 -18.79
C GLU A 413 5.14 26.76 -18.67
N LEU A 414 5.75 26.28 -17.58
CA LEU A 414 7.17 26.41 -17.32
C LEU A 414 8.02 25.51 -18.26
N CYS A 415 7.43 24.51 -18.92
CA CYS A 415 8.13 23.64 -19.87
C CYS A 415 8.49 24.38 -21.18
N LEU A 416 7.67 25.33 -21.64
CA LEU A 416 7.96 26.12 -22.85
C LEU A 416 9.11 27.09 -22.63
N ALA A 417 9.18 27.71 -21.44
CA ALA A 417 10.22 28.67 -21.09
C ALA A 417 11.62 28.02 -21.09
N HIS A 418 11.70 26.72 -20.75
CA HIS A 418 12.94 25.95 -20.76
C HIS A 418 13.35 25.48 -22.16
N ASN A 419 12.42 25.08 -23.03
CA ASN A 419 12.76 24.68 -24.40
C ASN A 419 13.31 25.85 -25.25
N LEU A 420 13.00 27.10 -24.88
CA LEU A 420 13.44 28.31 -25.57
C LEU A 420 14.76 28.92 -25.02
N LYS A 421 15.19 28.56 -23.80
CA LYS A 421 16.43 29.06 -23.19
C LYS A 421 17.44 27.93 -23.06
N LYS A 422 18.71 28.21 -23.39
CA LYS A 422 19.82 27.23 -23.44
C LYS A 422 19.84 26.23 -22.27
N LYS A 423 20.27 25.02 -22.60
CA LYS A 423 20.45 23.77 -21.84
C LYS A 423 21.12 23.82 -20.45
N ASP A 424 21.50 25.00 -19.94
CA ASP A 424 22.35 25.19 -18.75
C ASP A 424 21.69 26.04 -17.63
N LEU A 425 20.35 26.23 -17.66
CA LEU A 425 19.63 26.92 -16.58
C LEU A 425 18.87 25.89 -15.73
N GLU A 426 19.09 25.89 -14.42
CA GLU A 426 18.44 24.97 -13.47
C GLU A 426 16.92 24.93 -13.68
N LEU A 427 16.36 23.72 -13.79
CA LEU A 427 14.92 23.52 -13.95
C LEU A 427 14.18 24.19 -12.78
N PRO A 428 13.03 24.86 -13.02
CA PRO A 428 12.15 25.29 -11.94
C PRO A 428 11.86 24.11 -11.00
N ALA A 429 11.99 24.34 -9.69
CA ALA A 429 11.95 23.29 -8.67
C ALA A 429 10.69 22.40 -8.78
N ASP A 430 9.55 22.98 -9.16
CA ASP A 430 8.26 22.27 -9.25
C ASP A 430 8.18 21.33 -10.46
N ILE A 431 8.71 21.70 -11.63
CA ILE A 431 8.80 20.76 -12.76
C ILE A 431 9.79 19.64 -12.42
N SER A 432 10.91 19.99 -11.78
CA SER A 432 11.92 19.01 -11.39
C SER A 432 11.33 17.96 -10.44
N GLU A 433 10.44 18.38 -9.53
CA GLU A 433 9.74 17.48 -8.63
C GLU A 433 8.84 16.50 -9.40
N ALA A 434 7.91 17.01 -10.22
CA ALA A 434 7.01 16.17 -11.03
C ALA A 434 7.79 15.22 -11.94
N ALA A 435 8.83 15.73 -12.63
CA ALA A 435 9.64 14.94 -13.54
C ALA A 435 10.44 13.84 -12.83
N SER A 436 10.98 14.12 -11.64
CA SER A 436 11.71 13.11 -10.86
C SER A 436 10.76 12.03 -10.32
N ALA A 437 9.57 12.42 -9.88
CA ALA A 437 8.53 11.49 -9.42
C ALA A 437 7.99 10.62 -10.56
N VAL A 438 7.69 11.19 -11.73
CA VAL A 438 7.36 10.46 -12.97
C VAL A 438 8.39 9.40 -13.27
N LYS A 439 9.68 9.78 -13.32
CA LYS A 439 10.77 8.87 -13.67
C LYS A 439 10.89 7.75 -12.66
N THR A 440 10.76 8.07 -11.38
CA THR A 440 10.82 7.10 -10.28
C THR A 440 9.67 6.11 -10.39
N ALA A 441 8.42 6.59 -10.48
CA ALA A 441 7.23 5.76 -10.61
C ALA A 441 7.26 4.87 -11.86
N ILE A 442 7.68 5.42 -13.00
CA ILE A 442 7.86 4.61 -14.22
C ILE A 442 8.94 3.56 -14.00
N THR A 443 10.06 3.87 -13.37
CA THR A 443 11.18 2.91 -13.25
C THR A 443 10.89 1.81 -12.22
N THR A 444 10.33 2.17 -11.06
CA THR A 444 10.07 1.25 -9.95
C THR A 444 8.72 0.53 -10.09
N GLY A 445 7.77 1.10 -10.80
CA GLY A 445 6.39 0.62 -10.85
C GLY A 445 5.64 0.81 -9.52
N SER A 446 6.07 1.75 -8.67
CA SER A 446 5.50 1.97 -7.35
C SER A 446 5.22 3.46 -7.10
N LEU A 447 4.14 3.74 -6.37
CA LEU A 447 3.77 5.08 -5.89
C LEU A 447 4.10 5.29 -4.41
N LEU A 448 4.61 4.25 -3.73
CA LEU A 448 4.80 4.26 -2.28
C LEU A 448 5.73 5.39 -1.82
N PHE A 449 6.77 5.71 -2.60
CA PHE A 449 7.73 6.77 -2.27
C PHE A 449 7.09 8.17 -2.19
N SER A 450 6.14 8.47 -3.09
CA SER A 450 5.39 9.73 -3.06
C SER A 450 4.36 9.74 -1.92
N ILE A 451 3.77 8.60 -1.60
CA ILE A 451 2.72 8.49 -0.59
C ILE A 451 3.29 8.51 0.83
N GLU A 452 4.47 7.93 1.05
CA GLU A 452 5.18 7.99 2.33
C GLU A 452 5.48 9.43 2.77
N THR A 453 5.76 10.30 1.81
CA THR A 453 6.10 11.71 2.04
C THR A 453 4.93 12.66 1.86
N LEU A 454 3.72 12.15 1.52
CA LEU A 454 2.55 12.94 1.15
C LEU A 454 2.07 13.89 2.25
N TRP A 455 2.24 13.52 3.52
CA TRP A 455 1.77 14.30 4.66
C TRP A 455 2.88 15.09 5.36
N PRO A 456 2.61 16.28 5.93
CA PRO A 456 1.38 17.07 5.73
C PRO A 456 1.19 17.46 4.26
N ILE A 457 -0.07 17.64 3.84
CA ILE A 457 -0.42 17.92 2.44
C ILE A 457 0.11 19.29 2.04
N GLU A 458 0.97 19.32 1.03
CA GLU A 458 1.58 20.53 0.50
C GLU A 458 1.54 20.52 -1.03
N PRO A 459 1.46 21.68 -1.70
CA PRO A 459 1.40 21.75 -3.16
C PRO A 459 2.52 20.95 -3.86
N LYS A 460 3.76 21.04 -3.35
CA LYS A 460 4.91 20.33 -3.91
C LYS A 460 4.76 18.81 -3.83
N LYS A 461 4.22 18.29 -2.72
CA LYS A 461 3.97 16.85 -2.52
C LYS A 461 2.85 16.37 -3.43
N MET A 462 1.82 17.19 -3.63
CA MET A 462 0.76 16.93 -4.60
C MET A 462 1.29 16.93 -6.04
N THR A 463 2.20 17.83 -6.40
CA THR A 463 2.90 17.82 -7.70
C THR A 463 3.74 16.55 -7.90
N SER A 464 4.45 16.10 -6.85
CA SER A 464 5.20 14.84 -6.85
C SER A 464 4.27 13.64 -7.08
N LEU A 465 3.18 13.54 -6.31
CA LEU A 465 2.18 12.47 -6.43
C LEU A 465 1.48 12.49 -7.80
N ALA A 466 1.11 13.68 -8.31
CA ALA A 466 0.48 13.81 -9.61
C ALA A 466 1.39 13.35 -10.76
N GLY A 467 2.68 13.72 -10.70
CA GLY A 467 3.68 13.23 -11.63
C GLY A 467 3.85 11.71 -11.56
N ALA A 468 3.97 11.16 -10.35
CA ALA A 468 4.08 9.72 -10.14
C ALA A 468 2.87 8.94 -10.69
N LEU A 469 1.65 9.42 -10.41
CA LEU A 469 0.40 8.87 -10.93
C LEU A 469 0.35 8.91 -12.46
N PHE A 470 0.62 10.07 -13.08
CA PHE A 470 0.63 10.19 -14.54
C PHE A 470 1.64 9.23 -15.19
N GLY A 471 2.86 9.17 -14.63
CA GLY A 471 3.89 8.25 -15.12
C GLY A 471 3.45 6.79 -15.05
N LEU A 472 2.81 6.38 -13.95
CA LEU A 472 2.34 5.01 -13.80
C LEU A 472 1.09 4.71 -14.65
N MET A 473 0.19 5.67 -14.84
CA MET A 473 -0.94 5.57 -15.78
C MET A 473 -0.45 5.39 -17.21
N LEU A 474 0.57 6.12 -17.66
CA LEU A 474 1.19 5.90 -18.98
C LEU A 474 1.77 4.50 -19.12
N ARG A 475 2.31 3.92 -18.03
CA ARG A 475 2.91 2.58 -18.05
C ARG A 475 1.85 1.46 -18.01
N ILE A 476 0.80 1.62 -17.23
CA ILE A 476 -0.19 0.55 -16.94
C ILE A 476 -1.43 0.67 -17.84
N LEU A 477 -1.89 1.90 -18.10
CA LEU A 477 -3.13 2.23 -18.79
C LEU A 477 -2.91 3.13 -20.02
N PRO A 478 -2.00 2.79 -20.95
CA PRO A 478 -1.66 3.67 -22.07
C PRO A 478 -2.83 3.92 -23.04
N ALA A 479 -3.75 2.96 -23.24
CA ALA A 479 -4.95 3.19 -24.05
C ALA A 479 -5.89 4.23 -23.43
N TYR A 480 -6.09 4.16 -22.12
CA TYR A 480 -6.93 5.10 -21.37
C TYR A 480 -6.40 6.54 -21.51
N VAL A 481 -5.10 6.72 -21.28
CA VAL A 481 -4.44 8.03 -21.42
C VAL A 481 -4.47 8.52 -22.87
N ARG A 482 -4.30 7.63 -23.86
CA ARG A 482 -4.43 7.99 -25.29
C ARG A 482 -5.83 8.46 -25.66
N GLY A 483 -6.87 7.80 -25.12
CA GLY A 483 -8.26 8.18 -25.34
C GLY A 483 -8.49 9.62 -24.89
N TRP A 484 -8.21 9.89 -23.60
CA TRP A 484 -8.27 11.24 -23.04
C TRP A 484 -7.46 12.26 -23.85
N PHE A 485 -6.20 11.95 -24.18
CA PHE A 485 -5.33 12.87 -24.92
C PHE A 485 -5.88 13.20 -26.32
N THR A 486 -6.56 12.26 -26.97
CA THR A 486 -7.17 12.47 -28.29
C THR A 486 -8.41 13.36 -28.21
N ASP A 487 -9.13 13.31 -27.09
CA ASP A 487 -10.35 14.08 -26.85
C ASP A 487 -10.08 15.53 -26.39
N LEU A 488 -8.83 15.85 -26.06
CA LEU A 488 -8.40 17.20 -25.69
C LEU A 488 -8.66 18.21 -26.83
N ARG A 489 -9.51 19.20 -26.55
CA ARG A 489 -9.87 20.25 -27.51
C ARG A 489 -8.84 21.37 -27.60
N ASP A 490 -8.18 21.71 -26.48
CA ASP A 490 -7.18 22.77 -26.46
C ASP A 490 -5.85 22.29 -27.06
N ARG A 491 -5.50 22.89 -28.20
CA ARG A 491 -4.27 22.61 -28.93
C ARG A 491 -3.01 23.06 -28.17
N ASN A 492 -3.12 24.10 -27.35
CA ASN A 492 -1.97 24.55 -26.57
C ASN A 492 -1.66 23.57 -25.44
N THR A 493 -2.66 23.22 -24.64
CA THR A 493 -2.54 22.25 -23.55
C THR A 493 -2.08 20.88 -24.05
N SER A 494 -2.67 20.36 -25.14
CA SER A 494 -2.23 19.09 -25.74
C SER A 494 -0.77 19.12 -26.22
N SER A 495 -0.32 20.23 -26.83
CA SER A 495 1.09 20.41 -27.22
C SER A 495 2.04 20.43 -26.02
N LEU A 496 1.64 21.09 -24.93
CA LEU A 496 2.39 21.13 -23.68
C LEU A 496 2.54 19.76 -23.04
N ILE A 497 1.44 19.00 -22.93
CA ILE A 497 1.41 17.64 -22.41
C ILE A 497 2.29 16.73 -23.26
N GLU A 498 2.21 16.85 -24.60
CA GLU A 498 3.04 16.07 -25.50
C GLU A 498 4.53 16.37 -25.32
N SER A 499 4.90 17.65 -25.14
CA SER A 499 6.28 18.06 -24.87
C SER A 499 6.79 17.54 -23.52
N PHE A 500 5.98 17.64 -22.46
CA PHE A 500 6.32 17.12 -21.14
C PHE A 500 6.55 15.60 -21.19
N THR A 501 5.61 14.88 -21.82
CA THR A 501 5.66 13.42 -21.97
C THR A 501 6.91 12.99 -22.75
N ARG A 502 7.18 13.63 -23.90
CA ARG A 502 8.37 13.36 -24.72
C ARG A 502 9.68 13.54 -23.95
N THR A 503 9.74 14.52 -23.06
CA THR A 503 10.98 14.89 -22.37
C THR A 503 11.23 14.01 -21.15
N TRP A 504 10.20 13.73 -20.36
CA TRP A 504 10.36 13.13 -19.02
C TRP A 504 9.76 11.73 -18.88
N CYS A 505 8.67 11.44 -19.60
CA CYS A 505 7.94 10.17 -19.46
C CYS A 505 8.37 9.13 -20.50
N SER A 506 8.47 9.51 -21.77
CA SER A 506 8.74 8.59 -22.88
C SER A 506 10.11 7.92 -22.81
N PRO A 507 11.22 8.60 -22.45
CA PRO A 507 12.54 7.96 -22.42
C PRO A 507 12.63 6.72 -21.50
N PRO A 508 12.20 6.75 -20.22
CA PRO A 508 12.23 5.55 -19.38
C PRO A 508 11.25 4.46 -19.85
N LEU A 509 10.08 4.82 -20.42
CA LEU A 509 9.13 3.85 -20.98
C LEU A 509 9.72 3.09 -22.17
N ILE A 510 10.28 3.82 -23.14
CA ILE A 510 10.91 3.22 -24.33
C ILE A 510 12.07 2.33 -23.94
N VAL A 511 12.94 2.79 -23.03
CA VAL A 511 14.07 1.98 -22.55
C VAL A 511 13.57 0.68 -21.90
N ASN A 512 12.50 0.74 -21.10
CA ASN A 512 11.90 -0.45 -20.51
C ASN A 512 11.38 -1.42 -21.58
N GLU A 513 10.58 -0.94 -22.54
CA GLU A 513 10.05 -1.76 -23.65
C GLU A 513 11.16 -2.46 -24.44
N LEU A 514 12.14 -1.70 -24.92
CA LEU A 514 13.26 -2.24 -25.69
C LEU A 514 14.09 -3.24 -24.87
N SER A 515 14.18 -3.04 -23.55
CA SER A 515 14.87 -3.98 -22.66
C SER A 515 14.10 -5.28 -22.48
N GLN A 516 12.76 -5.24 -22.40
CA GLN A 516 11.92 -6.42 -22.28
C GLN A 516 11.98 -7.28 -23.55
N ILE A 517 11.91 -6.64 -24.72
CA ILE A 517 12.08 -7.31 -26.02
C ILE A 517 13.45 -7.99 -26.10
N LYS A 518 14.52 -7.32 -25.68
CA LYS A 518 15.86 -7.91 -25.67
C LYS A 518 15.97 -9.11 -24.72
N LYS A 519 15.28 -9.07 -23.57
CA LYS A 519 15.26 -10.16 -22.58
C LYS A 519 14.45 -11.38 -23.02
N ALA A 520 13.39 -11.18 -23.81
CA ALA A 520 12.50 -12.25 -24.25
C ALA A 520 13.17 -13.29 -25.18
N ASN A 521 14.41 -13.07 -25.61
CA ASN A 521 15.27 -13.97 -26.38
C ASN A 521 14.52 -14.79 -27.45
N PHE A 522 14.16 -14.11 -28.53
CA PHE A 522 13.42 -14.71 -29.65
C PHE A 522 14.28 -15.58 -30.59
N ALA A 523 15.53 -15.90 -30.24
CA ALA A 523 16.46 -16.58 -31.14
C ALA A 523 15.92 -17.96 -31.55
N ASP A 524 15.62 -18.11 -32.84
CA ASP A 524 15.18 -19.33 -33.50
C ASP A 524 15.90 -19.40 -34.86
N GLU A 525 16.06 -20.59 -35.44
CA GLU A 525 16.76 -20.76 -36.74
C GLU A 525 16.13 -19.92 -37.86
N ASN A 526 14.82 -19.71 -37.78
CA ASN A 526 14.03 -18.97 -38.77
C ASN A 526 13.63 -17.56 -38.32
N PHE A 527 14.07 -17.11 -37.13
CA PHE A 527 13.61 -15.85 -36.55
C PHE A 527 14.71 -15.12 -35.76
N SER A 528 14.87 -13.84 -36.07
CA SER A 528 15.81 -12.97 -35.35
C SER A 528 15.17 -11.62 -35.02
N VAL A 529 15.55 -11.05 -33.88
CA VAL A 529 15.09 -9.72 -33.45
C VAL A 529 16.30 -8.87 -33.12
N SER A 530 16.40 -7.71 -33.75
CA SER A 530 17.42 -6.70 -33.48
C SER A 530 16.79 -5.45 -32.89
N VAL A 531 17.45 -4.87 -31.89
CA VAL A 531 16.93 -3.73 -31.12
C VAL A 531 17.91 -2.56 -31.23
N SER A 532 17.44 -1.44 -31.78
CA SER A 532 18.21 -0.20 -31.93
C SER A 532 17.75 0.83 -30.91
N LYS A 533 18.54 1.00 -29.84
CA LYS A 533 18.24 1.98 -28.77
C LYS A 533 18.32 3.43 -29.24
N SER A 534 19.21 3.75 -30.18
CA SER A 534 19.39 5.11 -30.68
C SER A 534 18.26 5.56 -31.62
N ALA A 535 17.64 4.61 -32.31
CA ALA A 535 16.54 4.88 -33.24
C ALA A 535 15.15 4.63 -32.61
N ASN A 536 15.08 4.16 -31.36
CA ASN A 536 13.86 3.66 -30.73
C ASN A 536 13.13 2.62 -31.61
N GLU A 537 13.89 1.73 -32.24
CA GLU A 537 13.42 0.83 -33.29
C GLU A 537 13.72 -0.64 -32.94
N VAL A 538 12.81 -1.52 -33.34
CA VAL A 538 12.95 -2.98 -33.29
C VAL A 538 12.73 -3.54 -34.68
N VAL A 539 13.65 -4.37 -35.15
CA VAL A 539 13.52 -5.08 -36.43
C VAL A 539 13.43 -6.57 -36.16
N ALA A 540 12.29 -7.17 -36.49
CA ALA A 540 12.04 -8.59 -36.40
C ALA A 540 12.06 -9.21 -37.81
N THR A 541 12.98 -10.13 -38.04
CA THR A 541 13.21 -10.80 -39.33
C THR A 541 12.82 -12.26 -39.22
N TYR A 542 11.84 -12.66 -40.03
CA TYR A 542 11.44 -14.05 -40.24
C TYR A 542 11.98 -14.53 -41.58
N MET A 543 12.71 -15.63 -41.61
CA MET A 543 13.27 -16.23 -42.83
C MET A 543 13.08 -17.74 -42.80
N LYS A 544 12.46 -18.30 -43.83
CA LYS A 544 12.28 -19.75 -43.99
C LYS A 544 12.36 -20.14 -45.46
N ASP A 545 13.27 -21.05 -45.78
CA ASP A 545 13.58 -21.47 -47.15
C ASP A 545 13.99 -20.24 -48.01
N GLU A 546 13.25 -19.92 -49.09
CA GLU A 546 13.45 -18.70 -49.91
C GLU A 546 12.46 -17.57 -49.59
N THR A 547 11.60 -17.77 -48.59
CA THR A 547 10.56 -16.81 -48.20
C THR A 547 10.93 -16.09 -46.91
N GLY A 548 10.62 -14.80 -46.81
CA GLY A 548 10.99 -14.03 -45.63
C GLY A 548 10.30 -12.68 -45.51
N MET A 549 10.22 -12.17 -44.28
CA MET A 549 9.61 -10.89 -43.97
C MET A 549 10.38 -10.14 -42.88
N ASP A 550 10.63 -8.85 -43.12
CA ASP A 550 11.20 -7.94 -42.12
C ASP A 550 10.12 -6.97 -41.63
N LEU A 551 9.85 -7.03 -40.33
CA LEU A 551 8.95 -6.14 -39.61
C LEU A 551 9.75 -5.12 -38.83
N VAL A 552 9.45 -3.84 -39.03
CA VAL A 552 10.10 -2.72 -38.33
C VAL A 552 9.07 -2.04 -37.44
N ILE A 553 9.37 -1.94 -36.16
CA ILE A 553 8.52 -1.32 -35.13
C ILE A 553 9.28 -0.11 -34.57
N ARG A 554 8.74 1.09 -34.73
CA ARG A 554 9.34 2.35 -34.23
C ARG A 554 8.48 2.98 -33.15
N LEU A 555 9.06 3.17 -31.96
CA LEU A 555 8.39 3.87 -30.88
C LEU A 555 8.51 5.39 -31.09
N PRO A 556 7.40 6.15 -31.09
CA PRO A 556 7.43 7.58 -31.29
C PRO A 556 8.09 8.31 -30.12
N PRO A 557 8.64 9.53 -30.33
CA PRO A 557 9.25 10.31 -29.24
C PRO A 557 8.29 10.62 -28.09
N SER A 558 6.98 10.73 -28.35
CA SER A 558 5.91 10.94 -27.37
C SER A 558 5.16 9.64 -27.01
N TYR A 559 5.82 8.48 -27.09
CA TYR A 559 5.26 7.21 -26.64
C TYR A 559 4.84 7.27 -25.16
N PRO A 560 3.65 6.77 -24.77
CA PRO A 560 2.64 6.05 -25.56
C PRO A 560 1.48 6.91 -26.08
N LEU A 561 1.55 8.25 -26.02
CA LEU A 561 0.47 9.13 -26.50
C LEU A 561 0.24 9.00 -28.01
N ARG A 562 1.32 8.88 -28.77
CA ARG A 562 1.27 8.59 -30.21
C ARG A 562 1.37 7.08 -30.44
N PRO A 563 0.68 6.54 -31.46
CA PRO A 563 0.75 5.12 -31.78
C PRO A 563 2.15 4.73 -32.25
N VAL A 564 2.52 3.48 -31.97
CA VAL A 564 3.75 2.87 -32.49
C VAL A 564 3.63 2.70 -34.00
N ASP A 565 4.66 3.08 -34.73
CA ASP A 565 4.73 2.93 -36.18
C ASP A 565 5.23 1.52 -36.52
N VAL A 566 4.54 0.85 -37.44
CA VAL A 566 4.85 -0.52 -37.84
C VAL A 566 4.91 -0.58 -39.36
N GLU A 567 6.07 -0.98 -39.88
CA GLU A 567 6.35 -1.09 -41.30
C GLU A 567 6.84 -2.49 -41.67
N CYS A 568 6.63 -2.88 -42.93
CA CYS A 568 7.21 -4.09 -43.50
C CYS A 568 8.19 -3.69 -44.60
N MET A 569 9.50 -3.90 -44.39
CA MET A 569 10.54 -3.45 -45.32
C MET A 569 10.90 -4.48 -46.40
N ARG A 570 10.79 -5.78 -46.10
CA ARG A 570 11.10 -6.86 -47.03
C ARG A 570 10.00 -7.91 -46.98
N SER A 571 9.53 -8.37 -48.13
CA SER A 571 8.61 -9.49 -48.30
C SER A 571 9.05 -10.33 -49.49
N LEU A 572 9.66 -11.48 -49.23
CA LEU A 572 10.09 -12.43 -50.26
C LEU A 572 9.12 -13.62 -50.28
N GLY A 573 8.53 -13.89 -51.45
CA GLY A 573 7.61 -15.02 -51.67
C GLY A 573 6.23 -14.89 -51.01
N ILE A 574 5.83 -13.69 -50.57
CA ILE A 574 4.52 -13.40 -49.97
C ILE A 574 3.74 -12.47 -50.90
N SER A 575 2.45 -12.76 -51.15
CA SER A 575 1.61 -11.86 -51.95
C SER A 575 1.27 -10.57 -51.22
N GLU A 576 1.15 -9.45 -51.95
CA GLU A 576 0.85 -8.12 -51.36
C GLU A 576 -0.42 -8.11 -50.50
N VAL A 577 -1.43 -8.88 -50.89
CA VAL A 577 -2.70 -9.00 -50.13
C VAL A 577 -2.48 -9.66 -48.77
N LYS A 578 -1.67 -10.72 -48.71
CA LYS A 578 -1.33 -11.41 -47.45
C LYS A 578 -0.47 -10.50 -46.57
N GLN A 579 0.55 -9.86 -47.16
CA GLN A 579 1.41 -8.91 -46.46
C GLN A 579 0.60 -7.78 -45.82
N ARG A 580 -0.32 -7.15 -46.57
CA ARG A 580 -1.17 -6.07 -46.07
C ARG A 580 -2.08 -6.55 -44.94
N LYS A 581 -2.69 -7.74 -45.08
CA LYS A 581 -3.51 -8.33 -44.02
C LYS A 581 -2.71 -8.55 -42.74
N TRP A 582 -1.49 -9.07 -42.85
CA TRP A 582 -0.62 -9.32 -41.69
C TRP A 582 -0.13 -8.04 -41.03
N LEU A 583 0.24 -7.02 -41.82
CA LEU A 583 0.62 -5.71 -41.31
C LEU A 583 -0.54 -5.04 -40.55
N MET A 584 -1.75 -5.08 -41.11
CA MET A 584 -2.95 -4.53 -40.45
C MET A 584 -3.26 -5.27 -39.15
N SER A 585 -3.14 -6.61 -39.15
CA SER A 585 -3.30 -7.42 -37.95
C SER A 585 -2.28 -7.04 -36.87
N MET A 586 -1.01 -6.83 -37.24
CA MET A 586 0.04 -6.40 -36.32
C MET A 586 -0.21 -4.99 -35.79
N MET A 587 -0.54 -4.03 -36.65
CA MET A 587 -0.84 -2.65 -36.22
C MET A 587 -2.01 -2.60 -35.25
N LEU A 588 -3.08 -3.37 -35.52
CA LEU A 588 -4.22 -3.49 -34.61
C LEU A 588 -3.79 -4.10 -33.28
N PHE A 589 -2.95 -5.15 -33.32
CA PHE A 589 -2.47 -5.83 -32.13
C PHE A 589 -1.59 -4.92 -31.25
N VAL A 590 -0.58 -4.26 -31.83
CA VAL A 590 0.32 -3.33 -31.13
C VAL A 590 -0.44 -2.14 -30.55
N ARG A 591 -1.45 -1.63 -31.27
CA ARG A 591 -2.32 -0.55 -30.79
C ARG A 591 -3.15 -0.97 -29.57
N ASN A 592 -3.58 -2.22 -29.53
CA ASN A 592 -4.47 -2.75 -28.49
C ASN A 592 -3.71 -3.37 -27.29
N GLN A 593 -2.47 -3.82 -27.46
CA GLN A 593 -1.71 -4.55 -26.43
C GLN A 593 -1.09 -3.70 -25.31
N ASN A 594 -1.54 -2.46 -25.10
CA ASN A 594 -1.19 -1.64 -23.93
C ASN A 594 0.30 -1.65 -23.50
N GLY A 595 1.24 -1.75 -24.45
CA GLY A 595 2.68 -1.79 -24.15
C GLY A 595 3.29 -3.18 -23.95
N ALA A 596 2.66 -4.28 -24.36
CA ALA A 596 3.29 -5.61 -24.35
C ALA A 596 3.98 -5.93 -25.70
N LEU A 597 4.93 -5.09 -26.15
CA LEU A 597 5.53 -5.25 -27.50
C LEU A 597 6.26 -6.58 -27.69
N ALA A 598 6.85 -7.15 -26.63
CA ALA A 598 7.48 -8.46 -26.69
C ALA A 598 6.47 -9.59 -26.98
N GLU A 599 5.29 -9.54 -26.35
CA GLU A 599 4.20 -10.50 -26.57
C GLU A 599 3.60 -10.34 -27.98
N ALA A 600 3.53 -9.10 -28.49
CA ALA A 600 3.15 -8.80 -29.87
C ALA A 600 4.07 -9.48 -30.89
N ILE A 601 5.38 -9.36 -30.70
CA ILE A 601 6.39 -10.01 -31.56
C ILE A 601 6.29 -11.53 -31.46
N GLN A 602 6.07 -12.08 -30.26
CA GLN A 602 5.92 -13.52 -30.05
C GLN A 602 4.67 -14.09 -30.74
N THR A 603 3.55 -13.40 -30.59
CA THR A 603 2.26 -13.79 -31.20
C THR A 603 2.37 -13.76 -32.72
N TRP A 604 3.04 -12.74 -33.26
CA TRP A 604 3.33 -12.64 -34.69
C TRP A 604 4.16 -13.79 -35.21
N LYS A 605 5.27 -14.13 -34.54
CA LYS A 605 6.08 -15.30 -34.87
C LYS A 605 5.22 -16.58 -34.89
N SER A 606 4.41 -16.80 -33.86
CA SER A 606 3.51 -17.96 -33.76
C SER A 606 2.51 -18.03 -34.92
N ASN A 607 1.95 -16.89 -35.32
CA ASN A 607 1.02 -16.81 -36.46
C ASN A 607 1.72 -17.17 -37.79
N PHE A 608 2.97 -16.72 -37.99
CA PHE A 608 3.77 -17.10 -39.15
C PHE A 608 4.06 -18.60 -39.15
N ASP A 609 4.49 -19.15 -38.01
CA ASP A 609 4.79 -20.58 -37.88
C ASP A 609 3.58 -21.47 -38.14
N LYS A 610 2.36 -21.01 -37.79
CA LYS A 610 1.09 -21.72 -38.09
C LYS A 610 0.75 -21.67 -39.57
N GLU A 611 0.87 -20.51 -40.21
CA GLU A 611 0.54 -20.35 -41.63
C GLU A 611 1.47 -21.20 -42.51
N PHE A 612 2.78 -21.19 -42.25
CA PHE A 612 3.74 -22.01 -43.01
C PHE A 612 3.59 -23.52 -42.73
N ARG A 613 3.03 -23.92 -41.58
CA ARG A 613 2.62 -25.32 -41.34
C ARG A 613 1.40 -25.71 -42.16
N ARG A 614 0.41 -24.83 -42.29
CA ARG A 614 -0.79 -25.07 -43.11
C ARG A 614 -0.46 -25.19 -44.60
N CYS A 615 0.51 -24.42 -45.10
CA CYS A 615 0.97 -24.54 -46.50
C CYS A 615 1.64 -25.89 -46.82
N ARG A 616 2.22 -26.61 -45.84
CA ARG A 616 2.77 -27.98 -46.03
C ARG A 616 1.72 -29.10 -45.92
N GLY A 617 0.52 -28.78 -45.43
CA GLY A 617 -0.56 -29.75 -45.20
C GLY A 617 -1.46 -29.99 -46.41
N VAL A 618 -1.20 -29.35 -47.55
CA VAL A 618 -1.83 -29.69 -48.83
C VAL A 618 -0.88 -30.69 -49.51
N PRO A 619 -1.21 -31.99 -49.58
CA PRO A 619 -0.44 -32.90 -50.42
C PRO A 619 -0.60 -32.41 -51.86
N ASP A 620 0.51 -32.28 -52.58
CA ASP A 620 0.50 -32.18 -54.03
C ASP A 620 -0.29 -33.36 -54.59
N MET A 621 -1.57 -33.12 -54.95
CA MET A 621 -2.28 -34.00 -55.87
C MET A 621 -1.74 -33.70 -57.27
N LEU A 622 -0.62 -34.35 -57.58
CA LEU A 622 -0.22 -34.68 -58.95
C LEU A 622 -0.99 -35.93 -59.42
#